data_AF-A0A316WD45-F1
#
_entry.id   AF-A0A316WD45-F1
#
_cell.length_a   1.000
_cell.length_b   1.000
_cell.length_c   1.000
_cell.angle_alpha   90.00
_cell.angle_beta   90.00
_cell.angle_gamma   90.00
#
_symmetry.space_group_name_H-M   'P 1'
#
loop_
_entity.id
_entity.type
_entity.pdbx_description
1 polymer ?
#
loop_
_entity_poly.entity_id
_entity_poly.type
_entity_poly.pdbx_seq_one_letter_code
_entity_poly.pdbx_strand_id
1 'polypeptide(L)'
;MGNNIISGVSHQFYHVIPDELDLITTTPTREGIYKYLSQIGFDKFPEFILDILVKIEGHTAVDVTDGQGDEKQDILTINPKGERCLTQCKHTIHYNTHYNGNDLDLLVTACLRKACKQTIFVTNSDLTPQGKKYVNDREYTRGFPNPDDCPAIDYWNGYKIWEKIKNNTDIINKWFSGLGQVHGLRSFKFDLTIQKLPFVKDSEGDKDSFDEVLKLLNEKIWFIEVIEGLEYKAEISDNYNVKITKWFQFTGELDINYSLPNNDISFLNKPLYALTVEVNMNSNLEKYSPNEIRYEIVNKISNDVFQNNSDKNWWHLTSSQIRTIIYLHDISEPREIHLSHSTTYVKTYNNQIEKELTYCSLPKDEFSLQIKDEESIWIHNKTGVQIMQMFEQQMNPVDQYHHQLTQYGQLDQIRSHNFYAIDNIDSSLLMRVRRILKYEWVAFQYNESALIWSVPQEYNLDEVNKIHKKLGSLNLKVLQVDPKDIDFILKNIQKEITPSIWMYTSDLKTITYPTLLDKRVFCLSKELSLKSPIDIEKALELLKYKYTIEQQFGYDNMEGKTSREFNSSELRELLFDFFTFRGSRMLDIGIYNEPISIFARFKEDNLQSSKILTNIYINEFLEIYNNIDKILSS
;
A
#
# COMPACT_ATOMS: atom_id res chain seq x y z
N MET A 1 -15.17 43.28 -2.54
CA MET A 1 -14.04 42.51 -1.99
C MET A 1 -14.41 41.05 -2.08
N GLY A 2 -14.06 40.42 -3.20
CA GLY A 2 -14.28 39.00 -3.43
C GLY A 2 -12.98 38.43 -3.94
N ASN A 3 -12.29 37.66 -3.11
CA ASN A 3 -11.20 36.80 -3.58
C ASN A 3 -11.79 35.40 -3.66
N ASN A 4 -12.21 35.06 -4.88
CA ASN A 4 -12.55 33.73 -5.31
C ASN A 4 -11.34 32.81 -5.06
N ILE A 5 -11.48 31.85 -4.16
CA ILE A 5 -10.60 30.68 -4.13
C ILE A 5 -11.04 29.81 -5.30
N ILE A 6 -10.27 29.87 -6.38
CA ILE A 6 -10.37 28.97 -7.52
C ILE A 6 -9.86 27.61 -7.03
N SER A 7 -10.77 26.71 -6.62
CA SER A 7 -10.45 25.30 -6.44
C SER A 7 -10.36 24.65 -7.82
N GLY A 8 -9.21 24.76 -8.48
CA GLY A 8 -8.90 23.94 -9.65
C GLY A 8 -8.41 22.59 -9.19
N VAL A 9 -9.26 21.56 -9.24
CA VAL A 9 -8.82 20.17 -9.17
C VAL A 9 -8.29 19.81 -10.56
N SER A 10 -6.96 19.78 -10.74
CA SER A 10 -6.35 19.25 -11.95
C SER A 10 -6.46 17.73 -11.93
N HIS A 11 -7.47 17.17 -12.59
CA HIS A 11 -7.41 15.78 -13.03
C HIS A 11 -6.52 15.72 -14.28
N GLN A 12 -5.25 15.37 -14.10
CA GLN A 12 -4.40 14.97 -15.23
C GLN A 12 -4.75 13.52 -15.59
N PHE A 13 -5.59 13.35 -16.60
CA PHE A 13 -5.71 12.09 -17.33
C PHE A 13 -4.43 11.93 -18.16
N TYR A 14 -3.51 11.09 -17.72
CA TYR A 14 -2.40 10.67 -18.56
C TYR A 14 -2.97 9.74 -19.63
N HIS A 15 -3.10 10.26 -20.86
CA HIS A 15 -3.18 9.41 -22.03
C HIS A 15 -1.91 8.54 -22.06
N VAL A 16 -2.09 7.23 -22.19
CA VAL A 16 -1.00 6.26 -22.41
C VAL A 16 -0.32 6.66 -23.73
N ILE A 17 0.81 7.36 -23.62
CA ILE A 17 1.76 7.51 -24.71
C ILE A 17 2.42 6.13 -24.86
N PRO A 18 2.56 5.58 -26.08
CA PRO A 18 3.29 4.34 -26.30
C PRO A 18 4.68 4.41 -25.67
N ASP A 19 5.08 3.32 -25.04
CA ASP A 19 6.31 3.17 -24.29
C ASP A 19 7.55 3.60 -25.10
N GLU A 20 8.26 4.63 -24.65
CA GLU A 20 9.60 4.99 -25.15
C GLU A 20 10.69 4.01 -24.66
N LEU A 21 10.29 2.87 -24.08
CA LEU A 21 11.14 1.75 -23.69
C LEU A 21 12.03 1.21 -24.82
N ASP A 22 11.70 1.47 -26.08
CA ASP A 22 12.42 0.95 -27.25
C ASP A 22 13.72 1.69 -27.60
N LEU A 23 14.10 2.76 -26.88
CA LEU A 23 15.20 3.65 -27.31
C LEU A 23 16.23 3.99 -26.21
N ILE A 24 16.46 3.10 -25.23
CA ILE A 24 17.25 3.46 -24.03
C ILE A 24 18.70 2.98 -24.09
N THR A 25 19.67 3.89 -23.95
CA THR A 25 21.10 3.53 -23.95
C THR A 25 22.00 4.31 -23.00
N THR A 26 22.97 3.63 -22.38
CA THR A 26 23.92 4.21 -21.41
C THR A 26 25.38 3.94 -21.77
N THR A 27 26.30 4.83 -21.37
CA THR A 27 27.73 4.63 -21.63
C THR A 27 28.38 3.76 -20.53
N PRO A 28 28.97 2.59 -20.87
CA PRO A 28 29.47 1.63 -19.88
C PRO A 28 30.79 2.06 -19.21
N THR A 29 31.03 1.59 -17.97
CA THR A 29 32.33 1.75 -17.29
C THR A 29 33.42 0.86 -17.93
N ARG A 30 34.70 1.24 -17.77
CA ARG A 30 35.84 0.49 -18.34
C ARG A 30 35.83 -1.01 -18.03
N GLU A 31 35.52 -1.39 -16.79
CA GLU A 31 35.41 -2.80 -16.39
C GLU A 31 34.12 -3.45 -16.89
N GLY A 32 33.03 -2.68 -16.98
CA GLY A 32 31.76 -3.13 -17.55
C GLY A 32 31.88 -3.59 -19.00
N ILE A 33 32.79 -2.98 -19.77
CA ILE A 33 33.03 -3.34 -21.18
C ILE A 33 33.70 -4.70 -21.29
N TYR A 34 34.73 -5.01 -20.52
CA TYR A 34 35.36 -6.33 -20.57
C TYR A 34 34.37 -7.44 -20.22
N LYS A 35 33.55 -7.22 -19.19
CA LYS A 35 32.48 -8.14 -18.81
C LYS A 35 31.43 -8.27 -19.91
N TYR A 36 30.99 -7.16 -20.50
CA TYR A 36 30.01 -7.17 -21.58
C TYR A 36 30.54 -7.86 -22.85
N LEU A 37 31.75 -7.50 -23.29
CA LEU A 37 32.38 -8.14 -24.45
C LEU A 37 32.60 -9.64 -24.23
N SER A 38 32.74 -10.12 -23.00
CA SER A 38 32.76 -11.58 -22.71
C SER A 38 31.40 -12.25 -22.75
N GLN A 39 30.32 -11.47 -22.70
CA GLN A 39 28.92 -11.92 -22.75
C GLN A 39 28.28 -11.78 -24.13
N ILE A 40 28.83 -10.93 -25.02
CA ILE A 40 28.43 -10.91 -26.44
C ILE A 40 28.64 -12.32 -27.02
N GLY A 41 27.64 -12.83 -27.74
CA GLY A 41 27.75 -14.12 -28.42
C GLY A 41 28.93 -14.17 -29.40
N PHE A 42 29.57 -15.34 -29.53
CA PHE A 42 30.73 -15.55 -30.39
C PHE A 42 30.50 -15.12 -31.85
N ASP A 43 29.27 -15.28 -32.34
CA ASP A 43 28.78 -14.91 -33.67
C ASP A 43 28.56 -13.40 -33.85
N LYS A 44 28.22 -12.68 -32.76
CA LYS A 44 27.94 -11.24 -32.78
C LYS A 44 29.18 -10.38 -32.60
N PHE A 45 30.26 -10.94 -32.05
CA PHE A 45 31.50 -10.18 -31.82
C PHE A 45 32.14 -9.67 -33.13
N PRO A 46 32.26 -10.46 -34.21
CA PRO A 46 32.72 -9.95 -35.51
C PRO A 46 31.81 -8.85 -36.09
N GLU A 47 30.49 -8.96 -35.92
CA GLU A 47 29.54 -7.92 -36.38
C GLU A 47 29.75 -6.59 -35.64
N PHE A 48 29.96 -6.65 -34.32
CA PHE A 48 30.31 -5.49 -33.51
C PHE A 48 31.62 -4.83 -33.98
N ILE A 49 32.65 -5.62 -34.28
CA ILE A 49 33.93 -5.09 -34.80
C ILE A 49 33.78 -4.51 -36.20
N LEU A 50 32.97 -5.10 -37.07
CA LEU A 50 32.66 -4.56 -38.38
C LEU A 50 32.00 -3.18 -38.29
N ASP A 51 31.06 -2.99 -37.35
CA ASP A 51 30.44 -1.69 -37.09
C ASP A 51 31.49 -0.64 -36.67
N ILE A 52 32.46 -0.99 -35.84
CA ILE A 52 33.58 -0.08 -35.48
C ILE A 52 34.39 0.28 -36.71
N LEU A 53 34.79 -0.71 -37.51
CA LEU A 53 35.61 -0.48 -38.72
C LEU A 53 34.90 0.45 -39.72
N VAL A 54 33.60 0.26 -39.94
CA VAL A 54 32.84 1.05 -40.91
C VAL A 54 32.49 2.43 -40.36
N LYS A 55 31.93 2.50 -39.14
CA LYS A 55 31.36 3.75 -38.60
C LYS A 55 32.38 4.65 -37.91
N ILE A 56 33.48 4.10 -37.39
CA ILE A 56 34.54 4.89 -36.72
C ILE A 56 35.76 5.02 -37.62
N GLU A 57 36.28 3.91 -38.15
CA GLU A 57 37.52 3.92 -38.94
C GLU A 57 37.29 4.25 -40.43
N GLY A 58 36.04 4.34 -40.88
CA GLY A 58 35.68 4.72 -42.26
C GLY A 58 35.99 3.64 -43.30
N HIS A 59 36.07 2.37 -42.91
CA HIS A 59 36.27 1.26 -43.84
C HIS A 59 35.02 1.01 -44.68
N THR A 60 35.19 0.49 -45.90
CA THR A 60 34.11 -0.06 -46.72
C THR A 60 34.08 -1.58 -46.59
N ALA A 61 32.95 -2.16 -46.19
CA ALA A 61 32.79 -3.62 -46.09
C ALA A 61 32.88 -4.26 -47.48
N VAL A 62 33.67 -5.33 -47.62
CA VAL A 62 33.79 -6.10 -48.87
C VAL A 62 33.12 -7.45 -48.71
N ASP A 63 33.51 -8.20 -47.68
CA ASP A 63 33.01 -9.56 -47.42
C ASP A 63 33.28 -9.96 -45.96
N VAL A 64 32.40 -10.73 -45.34
CA VAL A 64 32.70 -11.45 -44.10
C VAL A 64 32.89 -12.89 -44.53
N THR A 65 34.13 -13.37 -44.55
CA THR A 65 34.45 -14.60 -45.28
C THR A 65 33.77 -15.81 -44.64
N ASP A 66 32.73 -16.34 -45.29
CA ASP A 66 32.03 -17.59 -44.99
C ASP A 66 32.85 -18.81 -45.48
N GLY A 67 34.09 -18.92 -45.01
CA GLY A 67 34.92 -20.09 -45.26
C GLY A 67 34.46 -21.30 -44.43
N GLN A 68 34.26 -22.46 -45.06
CA GLN A 68 34.01 -23.72 -44.34
C GLN A 68 35.19 -24.03 -43.40
N GLY A 69 34.97 -23.87 -42.09
CA GLY A 69 35.92 -24.21 -41.03
C GLY A 69 36.38 -23.06 -40.13
N ASP A 70 36.03 -21.80 -40.43
CA ASP A 70 36.60 -20.61 -39.75
C ASP A 70 35.60 -19.83 -38.85
N GLU A 71 34.43 -20.42 -38.57
CA GLU A 71 33.41 -19.89 -37.65
C GLU A 71 33.02 -18.39 -37.85
N LYS A 72 33.19 -17.84 -39.06
CA LYS A 72 32.91 -16.42 -39.40
C LYS A 72 33.76 -15.40 -38.64
N GLN A 73 35.02 -15.73 -38.33
CA GLN A 73 35.90 -14.86 -37.54
C GLN A 73 36.71 -13.84 -38.35
N ASP A 74 36.74 -13.95 -39.68
CA ASP A 74 37.51 -13.09 -40.58
C ASP A 74 36.62 -12.07 -41.32
N ILE A 75 36.98 -10.79 -41.22
CA ILE A 75 36.32 -9.65 -41.84
C ILE A 75 37.23 -9.04 -42.91
N LEU A 76 36.75 -8.92 -44.15
CA LEU A 76 37.47 -8.28 -45.25
C LEU A 76 36.85 -6.90 -45.55
N THR A 77 37.69 -5.86 -45.48
CA THR A 77 37.29 -4.47 -45.73
C THR A 77 38.27 -3.76 -46.66
N ILE A 78 37.87 -2.60 -47.20
CA ILE A 78 38.76 -1.63 -47.83
C ILE A 78 38.92 -0.45 -46.87
N ASN A 79 40.15 -0.13 -46.48
CA ASN A 79 40.44 0.99 -45.59
C ASN A 79 40.24 2.35 -46.32
N PRO A 80 40.26 3.49 -45.62
CA PRO A 80 40.09 4.81 -46.23
C PRO A 80 41.13 5.18 -47.30
N LYS A 81 42.27 4.46 -47.37
CA LYS A 81 43.30 4.65 -48.39
C LYS A 81 43.02 3.85 -49.66
N GLY A 82 41.94 3.06 -49.71
CA GLY A 82 41.60 2.19 -50.82
C GLY A 82 42.33 0.83 -50.79
N GLU A 83 42.96 0.48 -49.67
CA GLU A 83 43.74 -0.76 -49.53
C GLU A 83 42.91 -1.86 -48.86
N ARG A 84 43.11 -3.11 -49.29
CA ARG A 84 42.44 -4.27 -48.67
C ARG A 84 42.99 -4.54 -47.27
N CYS A 85 42.07 -4.69 -46.32
CA CYS A 85 42.34 -4.96 -44.91
C CYS A 85 41.64 -6.25 -44.44
N LEU A 86 42.40 -7.13 -43.80
CA LEU A 86 41.88 -8.35 -43.15
C LEU A 86 41.80 -8.13 -41.63
N THR A 87 40.65 -8.34 -41.02
CA THR A 87 40.50 -8.30 -39.56
C THR A 87 40.10 -9.67 -39.05
N GLN A 88 40.84 -10.22 -38.08
CA GLN A 88 40.51 -11.49 -37.43
C GLN A 88 40.01 -11.24 -36.01
N CYS A 89 38.83 -11.76 -35.72
CA CYS A 89 38.16 -11.60 -34.43
C CYS A 89 38.25 -12.89 -33.61
N LYS A 90 38.90 -12.82 -32.45
CA LYS A 90 38.98 -13.91 -31.47
C LYS A 90 38.25 -13.56 -30.18
N HIS A 91 37.22 -14.32 -29.84
CA HIS A 91 36.41 -14.11 -28.65
C HIS A 91 36.63 -15.24 -27.63
N THR A 92 36.58 -14.89 -26.35
CA THR A 92 36.61 -15.83 -25.22
C THR A 92 35.68 -15.39 -24.11
N ILE A 93 35.05 -16.34 -23.42
CA ILE A 93 34.24 -16.07 -22.22
C ILE A 93 35.15 -15.63 -21.05
N HIS A 94 36.42 -16.06 -21.05
CA HIS A 94 37.38 -15.76 -20.00
C HIS A 94 38.32 -14.62 -20.41
N TYR A 95 37.88 -13.37 -20.25
CA TYR A 95 38.63 -12.18 -20.71
C TYR A 95 40.05 -12.05 -20.09
N ASN A 96 40.34 -12.73 -18.98
CA ASN A 96 41.67 -12.80 -18.35
C ASN A 96 42.67 -13.74 -19.05
N THR A 97 42.24 -14.49 -20.07
CA THR A 97 43.13 -15.38 -20.85
C THR A 97 44.05 -14.56 -21.77
N HIS A 98 44.99 -15.22 -22.45
CA HIS A 98 45.90 -14.52 -23.36
C HIS A 98 46.11 -15.34 -24.63
N TYR A 99 46.08 -14.68 -25.79
CA TYR A 99 46.43 -15.26 -27.09
C TYR A 99 47.93 -15.14 -27.35
N ASN A 100 48.48 -16.12 -28.08
CA ASN A 100 49.91 -16.23 -28.31
C ASN A 100 50.30 -15.74 -29.73
N GLY A 101 51.59 -15.77 -30.05
CA GLY A 101 52.10 -15.32 -31.35
C GLY A 101 51.64 -16.18 -32.55
N ASN A 102 51.26 -17.45 -32.31
CA ASN A 102 50.86 -18.34 -33.40
C ASN A 102 49.55 -17.88 -34.06
N ASP A 103 48.64 -17.28 -33.29
CA ASP A 103 47.41 -16.70 -33.82
C ASP A 103 47.70 -15.51 -34.76
N LEU A 104 48.71 -14.70 -34.44
CA LEU A 104 49.17 -13.61 -35.30
C LEU A 104 49.85 -14.15 -36.58
N ASP A 105 50.62 -15.24 -36.48
CA ASP A 105 51.26 -15.87 -37.65
C ASP A 105 50.23 -16.38 -38.66
N LEU A 106 49.13 -16.97 -38.17
CA LEU A 106 48.00 -17.39 -38.99
C LEU A 106 47.34 -16.20 -39.70
N LEU A 107 47.10 -15.12 -38.98
CA LEU A 107 46.54 -13.88 -39.52
C LEU A 107 47.42 -13.29 -40.63
N VAL A 108 48.73 -13.16 -40.39
CA VAL A 108 49.68 -12.62 -41.37
C VAL A 108 49.72 -13.49 -42.62
N THR A 109 49.74 -14.81 -42.44
CA THR A 109 49.71 -15.76 -43.57
C THR A 109 48.43 -15.61 -44.40
N ALA A 110 47.27 -15.49 -43.75
CA ALA A 110 45.99 -15.28 -44.42
C ALA A 110 45.93 -13.93 -45.16
N CYS A 111 46.48 -12.87 -44.56
CA CYS A 111 46.59 -11.54 -45.14
C CYS A 111 47.37 -11.56 -46.46
N LEU A 112 48.52 -12.24 -46.49
CA LEU A 112 49.33 -12.39 -47.71
C LEU A 112 48.60 -13.18 -48.81
N ARG A 113 47.92 -14.28 -48.45
CA ARG A 113 47.13 -15.07 -49.42
C ARG A 113 45.98 -14.28 -50.03
N LYS A 114 45.32 -13.43 -49.23
CA LYS A 114 44.19 -12.58 -49.67
C LYS A 114 44.66 -11.25 -50.32
N ALA A 115 45.97 -11.05 -50.47
CA ALA A 115 46.61 -9.85 -51.01
C ALA A 115 46.18 -8.55 -50.29
N CYS A 116 46.09 -8.62 -48.96
CA CYS A 116 45.78 -7.46 -48.11
C CYS A 116 47.06 -6.70 -47.75
N LYS A 117 46.95 -5.37 -47.62
CA LYS A 117 48.05 -4.48 -47.22
C LYS A 117 48.01 -4.08 -45.74
N GLN A 118 46.89 -4.36 -45.08
CA GLN A 118 46.69 -4.15 -43.64
C GLN A 118 46.02 -5.36 -43.01
N THR A 119 46.38 -5.66 -41.77
CA THR A 119 45.71 -6.69 -40.97
C THR A 119 45.52 -6.27 -39.53
N ILE A 120 44.38 -6.64 -38.92
CA ILE A 120 44.03 -6.26 -37.55
C ILE A 120 43.62 -7.51 -36.77
N PHE A 121 44.29 -7.78 -35.65
CA PHE A 121 43.87 -8.83 -34.71
C PHE A 121 43.01 -8.21 -33.61
N VAL A 122 41.78 -8.68 -33.43
CA VAL A 122 40.82 -8.11 -32.47
C VAL A 122 40.35 -9.16 -31.48
N THR A 123 40.40 -8.84 -30.19
CA THR A 123 39.94 -9.74 -29.13
C THR A 123 39.34 -8.99 -27.94
N ASN A 124 38.41 -9.65 -27.24
CA ASN A 124 37.88 -9.19 -25.95
C ASN A 124 38.81 -9.51 -24.77
N SER A 125 39.91 -10.23 -25.01
CA SER A 125 40.93 -10.61 -24.03
C SER A 125 42.23 -9.82 -24.27
N ASP A 126 43.40 -10.43 -24.03
CA ASP A 126 44.68 -9.79 -24.33
C ASP A 126 45.68 -10.69 -25.10
N LEU A 127 46.72 -10.10 -25.69
CA LEU A 127 47.87 -10.80 -26.25
C LEU A 127 48.93 -10.97 -25.16
N THR A 128 49.64 -12.10 -25.21
CA THR A 128 50.86 -12.30 -24.41
C THR A 128 51.88 -11.17 -24.69
N PRO A 129 52.75 -10.82 -23.71
CA PRO A 129 53.78 -9.81 -23.91
C PRO A 129 54.68 -10.06 -25.12
N GLN A 130 54.96 -11.34 -25.43
CA GLN A 130 55.72 -11.73 -26.62
C GLN A 130 54.96 -11.47 -27.92
N GLY A 131 53.66 -11.80 -27.99
CA GLY A 131 52.84 -11.48 -29.16
C GLY A 131 52.72 -9.98 -29.40
N LYS A 132 52.60 -9.17 -28.35
CA LYS A 132 52.61 -7.69 -28.47
C LYS A 132 53.92 -7.15 -29.03
N LYS A 133 55.07 -7.74 -28.64
CA LYS A 133 56.37 -7.37 -29.20
C LYS A 133 56.46 -7.64 -30.70
N TYR A 134 55.90 -8.75 -31.20
CA TYR A 134 55.93 -9.04 -32.64
C TYR A 134 55.30 -7.94 -33.49
N VAL A 135 54.21 -7.33 -32.99
CA VAL A 135 53.55 -6.21 -33.64
C VAL A 135 54.31 -4.90 -33.42
N ASN A 136 54.63 -4.56 -32.17
CA ASN A 136 55.22 -3.27 -31.80
C ASN A 136 56.66 -3.09 -32.32
N ASP A 137 57.47 -4.16 -32.28
CA ASP A 137 58.87 -4.15 -32.71
C ASP A 137 59.01 -4.47 -34.21
N ARG A 138 57.88 -4.59 -34.93
CA ARG A 138 57.77 -4.87 -36.37
C ARG A 138 58.55 -6.11 -36.81
N GLU A 139 58.56 -7.15 -35.98
CA GLU A 139 59.35 -8.37 -36.18
C GLU A 139 59.05 -9.05 -37.53
N TYR A 140 57.79 -9.00 -37.99
CA TYR A 140 57.37 -9.55 -39.29
C TYR A 140 58.03 -8.89 -40.51
N THR A 141 58.54 -7.66 -40.39
CA THR A 141 59.24 -6.98 -41.49
C THR A 141 60.58 -7.62 -41.83
N ARG A 142 61.18 -8.37 -40.89
CA ARG A 142 62.47 -9.07 -41.10
C ARG A 142 62.39 -10.18 -42.15
N GLY A 143 61.19 -10.68 -42.45
CA GLY A 143 60.95 -11.71 -43.46
C GLY A 143 60.79 -11.20 -44.89
N PHE A 144 60.78 -9.87 -45.11
CA PHE A 144 60.51 -9.27 -46.42
C PHE A 144 61.75 -8.60 -47.02
N PRO A 145 62.02 -8.75 -48.34
CA PRO A 145 63.12 -8.06 -49.02
C PRO A 145 62.97 -6.54 -49.03
N ASN A 146 61.73 -6.05 -49.10
CA ASN A 146 61.38 -4.65 -48.98
C ASN A 146 60.38 -4.49 -47.81
N PRO A 147 60.68 -3.68 -46.79
CA PRO A 147 59.78 -3.47 -45.64
C PRO A 147 58.37 -2.97 -46.04
N ASP A 148 58.24 -2.25 -47.15
CA ASP A 148 56.97 -1.73 -47.65
C ASP A 148 56.04 -2.83 -48.23
N ASP A 149 56.58 -4.02 -48.48
CA ASP A 149 55.79 -5.17 -48.92
C ASP A 149 55.16 -5.95 -47.75
N CYS A 150 55.62 -5.69 -46.52
CA CYS A 150 55.02 -6.28 -45.32
C CYS A 150 53.68 -5.60 -45.03
N PRO A 151 52.58 -6.36 -44.79
CA PRO A 151 51.31 -5.76 -44.40
C PRO A 151 51.45 -5.02 -43.06
N ALA A 152 50.75 -3.90 -42.92
CA ALA A 152 50.65 -3.18 -41.65
C ALA A 152 49.82 -4.01 -40.66
N ILE A 153 50.38 -4.35 -39.51
CA ILE A 153 49.73 -5.19 -38.49
C ILE A 153 49.31 -4.31 -37.31
N ASP A 154 48.04 -4.38 -36.89
CA ASP A 154 47.54 -3.78 -35.65
C ASP A 154 46.82 -4.83 -34.80
N TYR A 155 46.63 -4.48 -33.53
CA TYR A 155 46.04 -5.32 -32.51
C TYR A 155 45.09 -4.53 -31.62
N TRP A 156 43.86 -4.99 -31.42
CA TRP A 156 42.87 -4.38 -30.53
C TRP A 156 42.45 -5.35 -29.41
N ASN A 157 42.74 -4.98 -28.16
CA ASN A 157 42.09 -5.56 -26.97
C ASN A 157 40.88 -4.75 -26.54
N GLY A 158 40.17 -5.21 -25.51
CA GLY A 158 39.07 -4.47 -24.89
C GLY A 158 39.40 -3.01 -24.55
N TYR A 159 40.66 -2.68 -24.21
CA TYR A 159 41.08 -1.29 -23.97
C TYR A 159 41.09 -0.45 -25.24
N LYS A 160 41.75 -0.93 -26.30
CA LYS A 160 41.77 -0.22 -27.59
C LYS A 160 40.39 -0.12 -28.22
N ILE A 161 39.56 -1.16 -28.07
CA ILE A 161 38.16 -1.15 -28.49
C ILE A 161 37.41 -0.03 -27.76
N TRP A 162 37.56 0.06 -26.43
CA TRP A 162 36.93 1.12 -25.65
C TRP A 162 37.37 2.52 -26.09
N GLU A 163 38.68 2.75 -26.22
CA GLU A 163 39.22 4.05 -26.62
C GLU A 163 38.69 4.52 -27.98
N LYS A 164 38.35 3.59 -28.87
CA LYS A 164 37.74 3.88 -30.17
C LYS A 164 36.25 4.21 -30.06
N ILE A 165 35.49 3.47 -29.26
CA ILE A 165 34.02 3.61 -29.22
C ILE A 165 33.52 4.65 -28.21
N LYS A 166 34.32 5.05 -27.22
CA LYS A 166 33.87 5.86 -26.07
C LYS A 166 33.18 7.19 -26.41
N ASN A 167 33.47 7.75 -27.58
CA ASN A 167 32.88 9.00 -28.07
C ASN A 167 31.88 8.79 -29.23
N ASN A 168 31.60 7.54 -29.62
CA ASN A 168 30.68 7.19 -30.69
C ASN A 168 29.36 6.71 -30.09
N THR A 169 28.41 7.63 -29.94
CA THR A 169 27.09 7.38 -29.35
C THR A 169 26.33 6.29 -30.09
N ASP A 170 26.38 6.24 -31.42
CA ASP A 170 25.61 5.27 -32.20
C ASP A 170 26.04 3.82 -31.92
N ILE A 171 27.34 3.57 -31.74
CA ILE A 171 27.87 2.25 -31.39
C ILE A 171 27.58 1.91 -29.94
N ILE A 172 27.77 2.86 -29.02
CA ILE A 172 27.41 2.69 -27.61
C ILE A 172 25.91 2.35 -27.51
N ASN A 173 25.09 2.98 -28.33
CA ASN A 173 23.66 2.83 -28.28
C ASN A 173 23.20 1.48 -28.85
N LYS A 174 23.70 1.11 -30.02
CA LYS A 174 23.36 -0.18 -30.64
C LYS A 174 23.79 -1.37 -29.76
N TRP A 175 24.95 -1.26 -29.10
CA TRP A 175 25.60 -2.43 -28.47
C TRP A 175 25.64 -2.40 -26.94
N PHE A 176 25.44 -1.28 -26.26
CA PHE A 176 25.61 -1.17 -24.81
C PHE A 176 24.39 -0.60 -24.07
N SER A 177 23.23 -0.56 -24.75
CA SER A 177 21.95 -0.05 -24.24
C SER A 177 21.55 -0.54 -22.84
N GLY A 178 21.71 -1.85 -22.61
CA GLY A 178 21.22 -2.51 -21.40
C GLY A 178 22.05 -2.27 -20.13
N LEU A 179 23.27 -1.71 -20.19
CA LEU A 179 24.18 -1.70 -19.03
C LEU A 179 23.82 -0.70 -17.94
N GLY A 180 23.22 0.44 -18.27
CA GLY A 180 22.82 1.45 -17.30
C GLY A 180 21.38 1.33 -16.83
N GLN A 181 20.60 0.43 -17.44
CA GLN A 181 19.35 -0.06 -16.83
C GLN A 181 19.63 -0.89 -15.55
N VAL A 182 20.82 -1.51 -15.42
CA VAL A 182 21.15 -2.41 -14.32
C VAL A 182 21.60 -1.68 -13.04
N HIS A 183 22.12 -0.46 -13.14
CA HIS A 183 22.62 0.26 -11.96
C HIS A 183 21.51 0.81 -11.06
N GLY A 184 20.39 1.30 -11.62
CA GLY A 184 19.25 1.78 -10.82
C GLY A 184 18.47 0.65 -10.12
N LEU A 185 18.40 -0.54 -10.71
CA LEU A 185 17.71 -1.68 -10.10
C LEU A 185 18.49 -2.36 -8.96
N ARG A 186 19.70 -1.88 -8.61
CA ARG A 186 20.51 -2.44 -7.51
C ARG A 186 20.44 -1.62 -6.23
N SER A 187 19.75 -0.49 -6.25
CA SER A 187 19.48 0.28 -5.06
C SER A 187 18.04 0.74 -5.03
N PHE A 188 17.53 0.99 -3.84
CA PHE A 188 16.22 1.60 -3.65
C PHE A 188 16.19 2.29 -2.29
N LYS A 189 15.26 3.23 -2.14
CA LYS A 189 14.99 3.92 -0.89
C LYS A 189 13.51 3.83 -0.54
N PHE A 190 13.20 3.91 0.74
CA PHE A 190 11.86 4.18 1.24
C PHE A 190 11.98 4.89 2.58
N ASP A 191 10.97 5.68 2.91
CA ASP A 191 10.88 6.31 4.22
C ASP A 191 10.03 5.46 5.16
N LEU A 192 10.43 5.42 6.43
CA LEU A 192 9.76 4.70 7.50
C LEU A 192 9.36 5.68 8.61
N THR A 193 8.07 5.96 8.71
CA THR A 193 7.46 6.71 9.82
C THR A 193 7.06 5.74 10.92
N ILE A 194 7.38 6.07 12.16
CA ILE A 194 7.14 5.22 13.33
C ILE A 194 6.39 6.01 14.39
N GLN A 195 5.29 5.46 14.88
CA GLN A 195 4.40 6.11 15.83
C GLN A 195 3.96 5.16 16.92
N LYS A 196 3.82 5.69 18.14
CA LYS A 196 3.27 4.97 19.29
C LYS A 196 1.81 5.37 19.49
N LEU A 197 0.94 4.39 19.63
CA LEU A 197 -0.49 4.55 19.81
C LEU A 197 -0.97 3.94 21.15
N PRO A 198 -2.04 4.47 21.78
CA PRO A 198 -2.71 5.72 21.40
C PRO A 198 -1.79 6.93 21.66
N PHE A 199 -1.95 8.01 20.88
CA PHE A 199 -1.13 9.21 21.03
C PHE A 199 -1.29 9.81 22.42
N VAL A 200 -0.16 10.03 23.11
CA VAL A 200 -0.14 10.89 24.28
C VAL A 200 -0.03 12.31 23.75
N LYS A 201 -1.05 13.14 24.05
CA LYS A 201 -0.97 14.58 23.76
C LYS A 201 0.10 15.14 24.70
N ASP A 202 1.33 15.26 24.22
CA ASP A 202 2.37 15.92 25.00
C ASP A 202 1.95 17.38 25.18
N SER A 203 1.58 17.72 26.41
CA SER A 203 1.03 19.02 26.78
C SER A 203 2.03 20.17 26.64
N GLU A 204 3.29 19.89 26.34
CA GLU A 204 4.37 20.84 26.12
C GLU A 204 5.29 20.23 25.06
N GLY A 205 5.52 20.93 23.95
CA GLY A 205 6.16 20.40 22.73
C GLY A 205 7.65 20.09 22.84
N ASP A 206 8.08 19.25 23.78
CA ASP A 206 9.51 19.10 24.13
C ASP A 206 9.99 17.66 24.37
N LYS A 207 9.22 16.64 23.96
CA LYS A 207 9.76 15.27 23.78
C LYS A 207 9.24 14.68 22.48
N ASP A 208 9.99 14.89 21.42
CA ASP A 208 9.70 14.27 20.14
C ASP A 208 9.73 12.74 20.34
N SER A 209 8.59 12.07 20.21
CA SER A 209 8.51 10.59 20.26
C SER A 209 9.49 9.92 19.30
N PHE A 210 9.90 10.64 18.25
CA PHE A 210 10.92 10.23 17.31
C PHE A 210 12.35 10.24 17.89
N ASP A 211 12.70 11.18 18.76
CA ASP A 211 14.01 11.20 19.42
C ASP A 211 14.13 10.04 20.43
N GLU A 212 13.02 9.62 21.05
CA GLU A 212 12.97 8.38 21.84
C GLU A 212 13.24 7.16 20.96
N VAL A 213 12.64 7.09 19.76
CA VAL A 213 12.90 6.03 18.77
C VAL A 213 14.36 6.01 18.34
N LEU A 214 14.95 7.16 18.00
CA LEU A 214 16.37 7.25 17.64
C LEU A 214 17.29 6.83 18.78
N LYS A 215 16.98 7.22 20.02
CA LYS A 215 17.74 6.78 21.19
C LYS A 215 17.72 5.27 21.32
N LEU A 216 16.56 4.63 21.19
CA LEU A 216 16.43 3.16 21.26
C LEU A 216 17.15 2.46 20.10
N LEU A 217 17.23 3.08 18.92
CA LEU A 217 18.00 2.59 17.78
C LEU A 217 19.51 2.68 18.03
N ASN A 218 20.00 3.80 18.56
CA ASN A 218 21.42 4.03 18.87
C ASN A 218 21.98 3.07 19.93
N GLU A 219 21.12 2.45 20.75
CA GLU A 219 21.51 1.40 21.70
C GLU A 219 21.80 0.04 21.02
N LYS A 220 21.51 -0.11 19.72
CA LYS A 220 21.67 -1.38 18.99
C LYS A 220 23.02 -1.47 18.30
N ILE A 221 23.72 -2.59 18.53
CA ILE A 221 25.06 -2.87 17.97
C ILE A 221 25.06 -2.84 16.43
N TRP A 222 23.97 -3.25 15.79
CA TRP A 222 23.83 -3.26 14.34
C TRP A 222 23.51 -1.89 13.73
N PHE A 223 23.28 -0.86 14.54
CA PHE A 223 22.94 0.50 14.10
C PHE A 223 24.07 1.46 14.50
N ILE A 224 24.91 1.79 13.52
CA ILE A 224 26.17 2.51 13.74
C ILE A 224 26.02 3.94 13.23
N GLU A 225 26.18 4.91 14.12
CA GLU A 225 26.19 6.32 13.77
C GLU A 225 27.44 6.67 12.96
N VAL A 226 27.22 7.27 11.78
CA VAL A 226 28.27 7.71 10.85
C VAL A 226 28.40 9.23 10.91
N ILE A 227 27.27 9.94 10.93
CA ILE A 227 27.19 11.38 11.14
C ILE A 227 26.26 11.62 12.34
N GLU A 228 26.79 12.31 13.35
CA GLU A 228 26.10 12.62 14.60
C GLU A 228 24.69 13.18 14.34
N GLY A 229 23.68 12.47 14.84
CA GLY A 229 22.27 12.85 14.78
C GLY A 229 21.60 12.78 13.40
N LEU A 230 22.29 12.33 12.35
CA LEU A 230 21.82 12.47 10.97
C LEU A 230 21.89 11.19 10.13
N GLU A 231 23.03 10.49 10.12
CA GLU A 231 23.28 9.37 9.21
C GLU A 231 23.83 8.15 9.95
N TYR A 232 23.26 7.00 9.61
CA TYR A 232 23.52 5.72 10.26
C TYR A 232 23.75 4.63 9.22
N LYS A 233 24.66 3.71 9.52
CA LYS A 233 24.84 2.45 8.79
C LYS A 233 24.15 1.35 9.59
N ALA A 234 23.33 0.53 8.93
CA ALA A 234 22.64 -0.58 9.56
C ALA A 234 23.11 -1.93 9.00
N GLU A 235 23.59 -2.81 9.88
CA GLU A 235 24.07 -4.16 9.56
C GLU A 235 22.95 -5.18 9.77
N ILE A 236 22.03 -5.23 8.81
CA ILE A 236 20.82 -6.07 8.88
C ILE A 236 21.05 -7.43 8.20
N SER A 237 21.78 -7.45 7.08
CA SER A 237 22.03 -8.64 6.26
C SER A 237 23.39 -8.53 5.56
N ASP A 238 24.04 -9.67 5.29
CA ASP A 238 25.29 -9.72 4.50
C ASP A 238 25.03 -9.53 2.99
N ASN A 239 23.76 -9.56 2.59
CA ASN A 239 23.33 -9.55 1.19
C ASN A 239 23.19 -8.12 0.63
N TYR A 240 22.99 -7.13 1.49
CA TYR A 240 22.79 -5.74 1.09
C TYR A 240 23.28 -4.79 2.18
N ASN A 241 23.69 -3.60 1.79
CA ASN A 241 24.06 -2.54 2.70
C ASN A 241 22.86 -1.62 2.94
N VAL A 242 22.63 -1.23 4.19
CA VAL A 242 21.57 -0.30 4.57
C VAL A 242 22.17 0.97 5.15
N LYS A 243 21.77 2.10 4.58
CA LYS A 243 22.03 3.44 5.10
C LYS A 243 20.70 4.03 5.56
N ILE A 244 20.68 4.61 6.75
CA ILE A 244 19.49 5.22 7.34
C ILE A 244 19.80 6.68 7.65
N THR A 245 18.91 7.58 7.24
CA THR A 245 19.03 9.02 7.50
C THR A 245 17.80 9.57 8.19
N LYS A 246 18.00 10.51 9.12
CA LYS A 246 16.90 11.25 9.76
C LYS A 246 16.24 12.14 8.71
N TRP A 247 14.93 12.00 8.55
CA TRP A 247 14.14 12.73 7.58
C TRP A 247 12.74 13.06 8.12
N PHE A 248 11.87 13.58 7.25
CA PHE A 248 10.46 13.76 7.53
C PHE A 248 9.60 13.52 6.30
N GLN A 249 8.37 13.09 6.49
CA GLN A 249 7.37 12.92 5.44
C GLN A 249 6.13 13.77 5.72
N PHE A 250 5.50 14.26 4.66
CA PHE A 250 4.17 14.85 4.76
C PHE A 250 3.12 13.75 4.67
N THR A 251 2.02 13.91 5.41
CA THR A 251 0.88 12.96 5.39
C THR A 251 0.33 12.72 3.99
N GLY A 252 0.37 13.74 3.12
CA GLY A 252 -0.06 13.64 1.72
C GLY A 252 0.86 12.82 0.80
N GLU A 253 2.10 12.51 1.22
CA GLU A 253 3.08 11.75 0.42
C GLU A 253 3.19 10.28 0.84
N LEU A 254 2.37 9.83 1.79
CA LEU A 254 2.39 8.46 2.30
C LEU A 254 1.69 7.45 1.37
N ASP A 255 0.93 7.92 0.36
CA ASP A 255 0.15 7.11 -0.58
C ASP A 255 -0.75 6.06 0.10
N ILE A 256 -1.16 6.33 1.33
CA ILE A 256 -2.15 5.58 2.10
C ILE A 256 -3.27 6.54 2.52
N ASN A 257 -4.45 6.01 2.79
CA ASN A 257 -5.55 6.80 3.35
C ASN A 257 -5.24 7.14 4.82
N TYR A 258 -4.34 8.09 5.04
CA TYR A 258 -3.84 8.43 6.37
C TYR A 258 -4.74 9.45 7.05
N SER A 259 -5.26 9.13 8.24
CA SER A 259 -6.00 10.07 9.08
C SER A 259 -5.30 10.31 10.40
N LEU A 260 -5.12 11.57 10.77
CA LEU A 260 -4.49 11.98 12.02
C LEU A 260 -5.46 11.77 13.20
N PRO A 261 -5.11 10.97 14.22
CA PRO A 261 -5.96 10.84 15.41
C PRO A 261 -5.94 12.13 16.26
N ASN A 262 -7.07 12.49 16.86
CA ASN A 262 -7.31 13.62 17.79
C ASN A 262 -7.60 15.02 17.22
N ASN A 263 -8.01 15.17 15.95
CA ASN A 263 -8.56 16.42 15.40
C ASN A 263 -7.64 17.65 15.49
N ASP A 264 -6.33 17.50 15.68
CA ASP A 264 -5.43 18.64 15.71
C ASP A 264 -5.08 19.06 14.28
N ILE A 265 -5.87 20.01 13.75
CA ILE A 265 -5.68 20.60 12.41
C ILE A 265 -4.27 21.20 12.26
N SER A 266 -3.57 21.53 13.36
CA SER A 266 -2.17 21.97 13.30
C SER A 266 -1.21 20.90 12.77
N PHE A 267 -1.62 19.63 12.68
CA PHE A 267 -0.82 18.54 12.14
C PHE A 267 -0.97 18.31 10.63
N LEU A 268 -1.99 18.87 9.96
CA LEU A 268 -2.22 18.66 8.52
C LEU A 268 -1.05 19.13 7.63
N ASN A 269 -0.18 19.99 8.16
CA ASN A 269 1.04 20.46 7.49
C ASN A 269 2.31 20.26 8.34
N LYS A 270 2.25 19.47 9.42
CA LYS A 270 3.44 19.17 10.21
C LYS A 270 4.23 18.04 9.55
N PRO A 271 5.54 18.19 9.37
CA PRO A 271 6.41 17.09 8.96
C PRO A 271 6.32 15.96 9.99
N LEU A 272 6.00 14.74 9.56
CA LEU A 272 6.10 13.54 10.37
C LEU A 272 7.53 13.04 10.29
N TYR A 273 8.25 12.97 11.41
CA TYR A 273 9.60 12.43 11.38
C TYR A 273 9.64 11.01 10.85
N ALA A 274 10.65 10.72 10.04
CA ALA A 274 10.82 9.46 9.35
C ALA A 274 12.30 9.07 9.28
N LEU A 275 12.53 7.79 9.06
CA LEU A 275 13.84 7.23 8.74
C LEU A 275 13.86 6.95 7.23
N THR A 276 14.63 7.70 6.46
CA THR A 276 14.89 7.36 5.06
C THR A 276 15.89 6.21 5.02
N VAL A 277 15.41 5.05 4.58
CA VAL A 277 16.16 3.81 4.46
C VAL A 277 16.60 3.65 3.01
N GLU A 278 17.89 3.71 2.76
CA GLU A 278 18.52 3.44 1.47
C GLU A 278 19.18 2.05 1.50
N VAL A 279 18.85 1.22 0.52
CA VAL A 279 19.33 -0.15 0.40
C VAL A 279 20.15 -0.28 -0.87
N ASN A 280 21.36 -0.82 -0.74
CA ASN A 280 22.30 -1.06 -1.84
C ASN A 280 22.66 -2.55 -1.89
N MET A 281 22.30 -3.22 -2.98
CA MET A 281 22.47 -4.68 -3.13
C MET A 281 23.93 -5.07 -3.38
N ASN A 282 24.40 -6.14 -2.74
CA ASN A 282 25.69 -6.74 -3.05
C ASN A 282 25.61 -7.52 -4.37
N SER A 283 26.69 -7.52 -5.17
CA SER A 283 26.72 -7.95 -6.58
C SER A 283 26.36 -9.42 -6.89
N ASN A 284 26.02 -10.22 -5.88
CA ASN A 284 25.97 -11.69 -5.95
C ASN A 284 24.59 -12.31 -5.69
N LEU A 285 23.51 -11.53 -5.62
CA LEU A 285 22.18 -12.09 -5.35
C LEU A 285 21.47 -12.60 -6.61
N GLU A 286 21.02 -13.85 -6.55
CA GLU A 286 20.18 -14.47 -7.58
C GLU A 286 18.73 -13.94 -7.59
N LYS A 287 18.27 -13.27 -6.53
CA LYS A 287 16.91 -12.73 -6.43
C LYS A 287 16.88 -11.33 -5.81
N TYR A 288 16.38 -10.36 -6.57
CA TYR A 288 16.10 -8.99 -6.15
C TYR A 288 14.61 -8.86 -5.81
N SER A 289 14.29 -8.65 -4.53
CA SER A 289 12.90 -8.52 -4.05
C SER A 289 12.78 -7.37 -3.03
N PRO A 290 12.57 -6.12 -3.49
CA PRO A 290 12.52 -4.94 -2.61
C PRO A 290 11.47 -5.03 -1.51
N ASN A 291 10.31 -5.66 -1.78
CA ASN A 291 9.25 -5.83 -0.79
C ASN A 291 9.64 -6.77 0.36
N GLU A 292 10.36 -7.86 0.05
CA GLU A 292 10.85 -8.79 1.07
C GLU A 292 11.96 -8.14 1.91
N ILE A 293 12.88 -7.41 1.27
CA ILE A 293 13.94 -6.68 1.96
C ILE A 293 13.37 -5.57 2.85
N ARG A 294 12.42 -4.78 2.34
CA ARG A 294 11.70 -3.77 3.15
C ARG A 294 11.07 -4.43 4.38
N TYR A 295 10.40 -5.57 4.21
CA TYR A 295 9.81 -6.30 5.33
C TYR A 295 10.87 -6.79 6.33
N GLU A 296 12.00 -7.31 5.86
CA GLU A 296 13.12 -7.75 6.70
C GLU A 296 13.67 -6.59 7.55
N ILE A 297 13.90 -5.43 6.93
CA ILE A 297 14.40 -4.22 7.62
C ILE A 297 13.38 -3.74 8.66
N VAL A 298 12.11 -3.58 8.26
CA VAL A 298 11.03 -3.15 9.16
C VAL A 298 10.86 -4.14 10.32
N ASN A 299 10.96 -5.44 10.06
CA ASN A 299 10.87 -6.50 11.06
C ASN A 299 12.06 -6.49 12.03
N LYS A 300 13.27 -6.25 11.54
CA LYS A 300 14.49 -6.12 12.35
C LYS A 300 14.40 -4.92 13.29
N ILE A 301 14.06 -3.74 12.75
CA ILE A 301 13.83 -2.52 13.54
C ILE A 301 12.74 -2.79 14.60
N SER A 302 11.60 -3.34 14.19
CA SER A 302 10.47 -3.53 15.09
C SER A 302 10.75 -4.47 16.26
N ASN A 303 11.32 -5.65 16.01
CA ASN A 303 11.51 -6.66 17.04
C ASN A 303 12.64 -6.33 18.02
N ASP A 304 13.69 -5.65 17.54
CA ASP A 304 14.85 -5.34 18.37
C ASP A 304 14.63 -4.06 19.19
N VAL A 305 13.84 -3.10 18.68
CA VAL A 305 13.68 -1.76 19.27
C VAL A 305 12.36 -1.64 20.04
N PHE A 306 11.25 -2.15 19.49
CA PHE A 306 9.90 -1.88 20.02
C PHE A 306 9.35 -3.07 20.82
N GLN A 307 10.05 -3.41 21.91
CA GLN A 307 9.58 -4.38 22.89
C GLN A 307 8.66 -3.67 23.90
N ASN A 308 7.37 -3.59 23.59
CA ASN A 308 6.40 -2.97 24.50
C ASN A 308 6.31 -3.77 25.80
N ASN A 309 6.22 -3.06 26.94
CA ASN A 309 5.99 -3.65 28.27
C ASN A 309 4.52 -3.48 28.75
N SER A 310 3.65 -2.84 27.97
CA SER A 310 2.22 -2.68 28.29
C SER A 310 1.30 -3.21 27.19
N ASP A 311 0.15 -3.74 27.61
CA ASP A 311 -0.95 -4.27 26.80
C ASP A 311 -1.87 -3.19 26.20
N LYS A 312 -1.65 -1.92 26.57
CA LYS A 312 -2.49 -0.78 26.16
C LYS A 312 -1.92 0.05 25.02
N ASN A 313 -0.65 -0.12 24.68
CA ASN A 313 0.00 0.66 23.63
C ASN A 313 0.48 -0.27 22.51
N TRP A 314 0.53 0.26 21.29
CA TRP A 314 1.09 -0.42 20.13
C TRP A 314 1.93 0.53 19.28
N TRP A 315 2.74 -0.05 18.41
CA TRP A 315 3.52 0.70 17.44
C TRP A 315 2.91 0.54 16.05
N HIS A 316 2.76 1.67 15.37
CA HIS A 316 2.37 1.77 13.97
C HIS A 316 3.58 2.20 13.16
N LEU A 317 3.88 1.45 12.10
CA LEU A 317 5.00 1.73 11.22
C LEU A 317 4.46 1.90 9.81
N THR A 318 4.65 3.06 9.22
CA THR A 318 4.26 3.36 7.84
C THR A 318 5.51 3.41 6.99
N SER A 319 5.62 2.49 6.04
CA SER A 319 6.61 2.59 4.98
C SER A 319 5.97 3.22 3.75
N SER A 320 6.60 4.27 3.25
CA SER A 320 6.23 4.86 1.96
C SER A 320 6.53 3.92 0.78
N GLN A 321 6.19 4.38 -0.42
CA GLN A 321 6.50 3.65 -1.64
C GLN A 321 8.01 3.41 -1.78
N ILE A 322 8.38 2.21 -2.22
CA ILE A 322 9.78 1.94 -2.56
C ILE A 322 10.10 2.69 -3.84
N ARG A 323 11.11 3.55 -3.78
CA ARG A 323 11.55 4.42 -4.87
C ARG A 323 12.97 4.05 -5.26
N THR A 324 13.26 4.03 -6.56
CA THR A 324 14.64 3.93 -7.06
C THR A 324 14.92 5.06 -8.04
N ILE A 325 16.16 5.49 -8.10
CA ILE A 325 16.60 6.50 -9.06
C ILE A 325 17.22 5.78 -10.25
N ILE A 326 16.69 6.05 -11.43
CA ILE A 326 17.31 5.68 -12.68
C ILE A 326 17.89 6.92 -13.36
N TYR A 327 19.11 6.78 -13.88
CA TYR A 327 19.74 7.79 -14.72
C TYR A 327 19.49 7.41 -16.18
N LEU A 328 18.66 8.19 -16.85
CA LEU A 328 18.38 8.07 -18.28
C LEU A 328 19.35 8.98 -19.01
N HIS A 329 20.26 8.45 -19.83
CA HIS A 329 21.26 9.28 -20.50
C HIS A 329 20.67 10.29 -21.49
N ASP A 330 19.44 10.04 -21.98
CA ASP A 330 18.73 10.94 -22.89
C ASP A 330 17.91 12.03 -22.16
N ILE A 331 17.86 11.98 -20.82
CA ILE A 331 17.17 12.97 -19.99
C ILE A 331 18.20 13.56 -19.04
N SER A 332 18.40 14.88 -19.09
CA SER A 332 19.38 15.58 -18.24
C SER A 332 19.13 15.46 -16.73
N GLU A 333 18.01 14.85 -16.33
CA GLU A 333 17.55 14.73 -14.95
C GLU A 333 17.33 13.26 -14.55
N PRO A 334 17.80 12.85 -13.35
CA PRO A 334 17.48 11.54 -12.80
C PRO A 334 15.96 11.38 -12.66
N ARG A 335 15.43 10.19 -13.01
CA ARG A 335 14.01 9.87 -12.79
C ARG A 335 13.84 8.92 -11.63
N GLU A 336 12.88 9.23 -10.77
CA GLU A 336 12.45 8.35 -9.68
C GLU A 336 11.38 7.37 -10.20
N ILE A 337 11.55 6.08 -9.96
CA ILE A 337 10.60 5.02 -10.28
C ILE A 337 10.08 4.40 -8.99
N HIS A 338 8.78 4.12 -8.97
CA HIS A 338 8.12 3.39 -7.90
C HIS A 338 8.20 1.87 -8.13
N LEU A 339 8.83 1.14 -7.23
CA LEU A 339 8.97 -0.32 -7.28
C LEU A 339 7.84 -1.03 -6.51
N SER A 340 7.24 -0.36 -5.53
CA SER A 340 6.10 -0.89 -4.79
C SER A 340 5.29 0.19 -4.09
N HIS A 341 4.05 -0.14 -3.75
CA HIS A 341 3.18 0.72 -2.95
C HIS A 341 3.66 0.83 -1.49
N SER A 342 3.21 1.88 -0.82
CA SER A 342 3.32 2.06 0.61
C SER A 342 2.67 0.89 1.37
N THR A 343 3.11 0.67 2.60
CA THR A 343 2.62 -0.43 3.44
C THR A 343 2.67 -0.03 4.89
N THR A 344 1.58 -0.28 5.62
CA THR A 344 1.52 -0.07 7.06
C THR A 344 1.66 -1.39 7.82
N TYR A 345 2.27 -1.29 8.99
CA TYR A 345 2.55 -2.40 9.88
C TYR A 345 2.16 -2.06 11.30
N VAL A 346 1.77 -3.09 12.04
CA VAL A 346 1.39 -2.99 13.45
C VAL A 346 2.25 -3.95 14.27
N LYS A 347 2.67 -3.47 15.43
CA LYS A 347 3.38 -4.24 16.45
C LYS A 347 2.72 -4.03 17.82
N THR A 348 2.15 -5.09 18.39
CA THR A 348 1.52 -5.10 19.72
C THR A 348 2.33 -5.95 20.72
N TYR A 349 1.93 -5.94 22.01
CA TYR A 349 2.58 -6.70 23.08
C TYR A 349 2.63 -8.21 22.74
N ASN A 350 3.84 -8.77 22.64
CA ASN A 350 4.14 -10.18 22.29
C ASN A 350 3.79 -10.69 20.88
N ASN A 351 3.26 -9.86 19.99
CA ASN A 351 3.00 -10.29 18.61
C ASN A 351 4.20 -10.01 17.70
N GLN A 352 4.35 -10.82 16.65
CA GLN A 352 5.23 -10.45 15.53
C GLN A 352 4.64 -9.23 14.82
N ILE A 353 5.51 -8.46 14.17
CA ILE A 353 5.04 -7.37 13.32
C ILE A 353 4.27 -7.96 12.14
N GLU A 354 3.10 -7.40 11.87
CA GLU A 354 2.24 -7.82 10.77
C GLU A 354 1.81 -6.60 9.97
N LYS A 355 1.46 -6.82 8.69
CA LYS A 355 0.80 -5.78 7.89
C LYS A 355 -0.54 -5.43 8.54
N GLU A 356 -0.82 -4.15 8.71
CA GLU A 356 -1.99 -3.69 9.46
C GLU A 356 -3.32 -4.17 8.86
N LEU A 357 -3.44 -4.14 7.53
CA LEU A 357 -4.60 -4.68 6.83
C LEU A 357 -4.80 -6.16 7.15
N THR A 358 -3.72 -6.95 7.16
CA THR A 358 -3.77 -8.38 7.53
C THR A 358 -4.18 -8.54 8.99
N TYR A 359 -3.64 -7.72 9.90
CA TYR A 359 -3.95 -7.73 11.33
C TYR A 359 -5.43 -7.45 11.62
N CYS A 360 -6.07 -6.62 10.78
CA CYS A 360 -7.49 -6.25 10.87
C CYS A 360 -8.42 -7.14 10.02
N SER A 361 -7.86 -8.05 9.22
CA SER A 361 -8.62 -8.93 8.33
C SER A 361 -8.81 -10.33 8.93
N LEU A 362 -9.77 -11.08 8.38
CA LEU A 362 -9.96 -12.50 8.69
C LEU A 362 -9.38 -13.39 7.58
N PRO A 363 -8.85 -14.57 7.93
CA PRO A 363 -8.17 -15.42 6.97
C PRO A 363 -9.19 -16.16 6.09
N LYS A 364 -8.95 -16.19 4.77
CA LYS A 364 -9.92 -16.64 3.75
C LYS A 364 -10.19 -18.16 3.75
N ASP A 365 -9.34 -18.94 4.41
CA ASP A 365 -9.50 -20.38 4.61
C ASP A 365 -10.54 -20.70 5.69
N GLU A 366 -10.63 -19.88 6.74
CA GLU A 366 -11.60 -20.05 7.84
C GLU A 366 -12.90 -19.26 7.61
N PHE A 367 -12.84 -18.16 6.84
CA PHE A 367 -13.95 -17.23 6.64
C PHE A 367 -14.21 -16.92 5.16
N SER A 368 -15.48 -16.78 4.81
CA SER A 368 -15.91 -16.30 3.49
C SER A 368 -16.42 -14.86 3.58
N LEU A 369 -15.88 -13.98 2.73
CA LEU A 369 -16.27 -12.57 2.68
C LEU A 369 -17.44 -12.37 1.71
N GLN A 370 -18.52 -11.74 2.18
CA GLN A 370 -19.61 -11.21 1.38
C GLN A 370 -19.60 -9.68 1.50
N ILE A 371 -19.61 -8.99 0.35
CA ILE A 371 -19.71 -7.53 0.29
C ILE A 371 -21.13 -7.19 -0.12
N LYS A 372 -21.87 -6.46 0.72
CA LYS A 372 -23.23 -5.96 0.45
C LYS A 372 -23.28 -4.49 0.81
N ASP A 373 -23.71 -3.63 -0.11
CA ASP A 373 -23.98 -2.20 0.16
C ASP A 373 -22.87 -1.51 0.99
N GLU A 374 -21.60 -1.72 0.62
CA GLU A 374 -20.43 -1.17 1.33
C GLU A 374 -20.17 -1.74 2.74
N GLU A 375 -20.74 -2.89 3.08
CA GLU A 375 -20.45 -3.64 4.30
C GLU A 375 -19.65 -4.92 3.99
N SER A 376 -18.57 -5.16 4.76
CA SER A 376 -17.82 -6.42 4.70
C SER A 376 -18.32 -7.40 5.75
N ILE A 377 -19.15 -8.35 5.32
CA ILE A 377 -19.70 -9.41 6.18
C ILE A 377 -18.88 -10.68 5.99
N TRP A 378 -18.19 -11.10 7.04
CA TRP A 378 -17.45 -12.36 7.07
C TRP A 378 -18.35 -13.47 7.58
N ILE A 379 -18.29 -14.66 6.97
CA ILE A 379 -19.05 -15.82 7.42
C ILE A 379 -18.07 -16.89 7.84
N HIS A 380 -18.15 -17.33 9.10
CA HIS A 380 -17.32 -18.41 9.60
C HIS A 380 -17.77 -19.74 8.99
N ASN A 381 -16.88 -20.37 8.20
CA ASN A 381 -17.23 -21.49 7.34
C ASN A 381 -17.78 -22.70 8.11
N LYS A 382 -17.34 -22.92 9.36
CA LYS A 382 -17.75 -24.07 10.17
C LYS A 382 -19.08 -23.86 10.90
N THR A 383 -19.36 -22.65 11.38
CA THR A 383 -20.50 -22.41 12.29
C THR A 383 -21.64 -21.65 11.63
N GLY A 384 -21.38 -21.03 10.46
CA GLY A 384 -22.33 -20.17 9.76
C GLY A 384 -22.61 -18.85 10.49
N VAL A 385 -21.83 -18.51 11.52
CA VAL A 385 -21.93 -17.22 12.20
C VAL A 385 -21.43 -16.13 11.24
N GLN A 386 -22.21 -15.06 11.10
CA GLN A 386 -21.82 -13.88 10.36
C GLN A 386 -21.11 -12.92 11.31
N ILE A 387 -20.06 -12.26 10.84
CA ILE A 387 -19.19 -11.36 11.60
C ILE A 387 -19.00 -10.09 10.77
N MET A 388 -19.41 -8.97 11.33
CA MET A 388 -19.10 -7.65 10.83
C MET A 388 -18.10 -7.00 11.78
N GLN A 389 -16.92 -6.67 11.26
CA GLN A 389 -15.92 -5.92 11.99
C GLN A 389 -16.10 -4.45 11.67
N MET A 390 -16.18 -3.62 12.70
CA MET A 390 -16.39 -2.19 12.59
C MET A 390 -15.21 -1.46 13.23
N PHE A 391 -14.63 -0.53 12.50
CA PHE A 391 -13.48 0.26 12.91
C PHE A 391 -13.92 1.70 13.08
N GLU A 392 -13.72 2.26 14.25
CA GLU A 392 -13.96 3.68 14.49
C GLU A 392 -12.92 4.52 13.73
N GLN A 393 -13.38 5.37 12.83
CA GLN A 393 -12.54 6.19 11.95
C GLN A 393 -13.07 7.60 11.83
N GLN A 394 -12.15 8.54 11.62
CA GLN A 394 -12.52 9.92 11.34
C GLN A 394 -13.04 10.00 9.90
N MET A 395 -14.16 10.69 9.72
CA MET A 395 -14.67 10.92 8.37
C MET A 395 -13.77 11.90 7.62
N ASN A 396 -13.51 11.62 6.34
CA ASN A 396 -12.92 12.61 5.45
C ASN A 396 -13.82 13.86 5.42
N PRO A 397 -13.27 15.09 5.50
CA PRO A 397 -14.08 16.31 5.42
C PRO A 397 -15.02 16.38 4.20
N VAL A 398 -14.63 15.79 3.06
CA VAL A 398 -15.45 15.70 1.85
C VAL A 398 -16.64 14.76 2.09
N ASP A 399 -16.39 13.58 2.66
CA ASP A 399 -17.44 12.62 2.99
C ASP A 399 -18.38 13.16 4.08
N GLN A 400 -17.82 13.85 5.08
CA GLN A 400 -18.58 14.56 6.11
C GLN A 400 -19.52 15.61 5.49
N TYR A 401 -19.03 16.39 4.52
CA TYR A 401 -19.85 17.37 3.80
C TYR A 401 -20.92 16.71 2.92
N HIS A 402 -20.58 15.66 2.16
CA HIS A 402 -21.54 14.90 1.37
C HIS A 402 -22.63 14.24 2.23
N HIS A 403 -22.24 13.72 3.39
CA HIS A 403 -23.15 13.16 4.36
C HIS A 403 -24.11 14.22 4.89
N GLN A 404 -23.59 15.38 5.28
CA GLN A 404 -24.41 16.52 5.71
C GLN A 404 -25.38 17.00 4.61
N LEU A 405 -24.94 17.04 3.35
CA LEU A 405 -25.81 17.34 2.20
C LEU A 405 -26.91 16.29 2.02
N THR A 406 -26.58 15.01 2.21
CA THR A 406 -27.54 13.91 2.13
C THR A 406 -28.62 14.03 3.20
N GLN A 407 -28.22 14.34 4.45
CA GLN A 407 -29.15 14.59 5.55
C GLN A 407 -30.04 15.81 5.27
N TYR A 408 -29.51 16.89 4.71
CA TYR A 408 -30.30 18.04 4.29
C TYR A 408 -31.28 17.69 3.17
N GLY A 409 -30.87 16.85 2.21
CA GLY A 409 -31.75 16.33 1.17
C GLY A 409 -32.90 15.50 1.74
N GLN A 410 -32.63 14.65 2.74
CA GLN A 410 -33.66 13.87 3.45
C GLN A 410 -34.64 14.79 4.19
N LEU A 411 -34.14 15.84 4.88
CA LEU A 411 -35.00 16.83 5.53
C LEU A 411 -35.93 17.56 4.54
N ASP A 412 -35.46 17.84 3.32
CA ASP A 412 -36.28 18.48 2.30
C ASP A 412 -37.32 17.51 1.72
N GLN A 413 -37.00 16.23 1.58
CA GLN A 413 -37.96 15.19 1.16
C GLN A 413 -39.13 15.05 2.14
N ILE A 414 -38.83 14.98 3.45
CA ILE A 414 -39.86 14.84 4.49
C ILE A 414 -40.71 16.10 4.67
N ARG A 415 -40.33 17.24 4.09
CA ARG A 415 -41.09 18.50 4.18
C ARG A 415 -42.51 18.38 3.65
N SER A 416 -42.71 17.48 2.69
CA SER A 416 -44.02 17.16 2.12
C SER A 416 -44.87 16.25 3.02
N HIS A 417 -44.31 15.62 4.05
CA HIS A 417 -45.03 14.66 4.90
C HIS A 417 -46.10 15.32 5.77
N ASN A 418 -47.01 14.50 6.28
CA ASN A 418 -47.92 14.88 7.36
C ASN A 418 -47.21 14.72 8.71
N PHE A 419 -47.17 15.79 9.51
CA PHE A 419 -46.50 15.78 10.81
C PHE A 419 -47.49 15.66 11.96
N TYR A 420 -47.12 14.83 12.93
CA TYR A 420 -47.86 14.60 14.16
C TYR A 420 -46.93 14.71 15.35
N ALA A 421 -47.48 14.99 16.53
CA ALA A 421 -46.72 15.12 17.76
C ALA A 421 -47.46 14.55 18.97
N ILE A 422 -46.72 14.17 19.99
CA ILE A 422 -47.21 13.97 21.35
C ILE A 422 -46.35 14.84 22.26
N ASP A 423 -47.02 15.52 23.20
CA ASP A 423 -46.37 16.34 24.22
C ASP A 423 -46.69 15.77 25.62
N ASN A 424 -45.90 16.16 26.62
CA ASN A 424 -45.92 15.65 27.99
C ASN A 424 -45.75 14.13 28.11
N ILE A 425 -44.83 13.56 27.32
CA ILE A 425 -44.46 12.15 27.40
C ILE A 425 -43.24 11.96 28.29
N ASP A 426 -43.28 11.00 29.23
CA ASP A 426 -42.09 10.62 29.99
C ASP A 426 -41.15 9.72 29.17
N SER A 427 -39.92 9.56 29.63
CA SER A 427 -38.88 8.77 28.95
C SER A 427 -39.26 7.30 28.74
N SER A 428 -40.06 6.71 29.64
CA SER A 428 -40.51 5.32 29.56
C SER A 428 -41.57 5.12 28.47
N LEU A 429 -42.51 6.07 28.36
CA LEU A 429 -43.55 6.08 27.33
C LEU A 429 -42.97 6.47 25.97
N LEU A 430 -41.95 7.33 25.92
CA LEU A 430 -41.30 7.77 24.69
C LEU A 430 -40.75 6.58 23.88
N MET A 431 -40.04 5.66 24.53
CA MET A 431 -39.55 4.42 23.91
C MET A 431 -40.70 3.53 23.42
N ARG A 432 -41.79 3.45 24.20
CA ARG A 432 -42.97 2.65 23.85
C ARG A 432 -43.71 3.22 22.63
N VAL A 433 -43.83 4.54 22.52
CA VAL A 433 -44.41 5.21 21.36
C VAL A 433 -43.58 4.95 20.12
N ARG A 434 -42.25 5.11 20.19
CA ARG A 434 -41.36 4.83 19.05
C ARG A 434 -41.55 3.41 18.49
N ARG A 435 -41.73 2.40 19.35
CA ARG A 435 -42.00 1.00 18.95
C ARG A 435 -43.38 0.78 18.32
N ILE A 436 -44.33 1.69 18.54
CA ILE A 436 -45.68 1.61 17.98
C ILE A 436 -45.74 2.25 16.58
N LEU A 437 -44.87 3.21 16.30
CA LEU A 437 -44.76 3.85 14.98
C LEU A 437 -44.22 2.84 13.94
N LYS A 438 -44.58 3.05 12.67
CA LYS A 438 -44.05 2.24 11.55
C LYS A 438 -42.60 2.62 11.29
N TYR A 439 -41.84 1.64 10.80
CA TYR A 439 -40.42 1.84 10.46
C TYR A 439 -40.22 2.83 9.30
N GLU A 440 -41.19 3.00 8.38
CA GLU A 440 -41.10 4.00 7.30
C GLU A 440 -41.40 5.43 7.79
N TRP A 441 -41.84 5.62 9.04
CA TRP A 441 -42.15 6.94 9.58
C TRP A 441 -40.91 7.52 10.26
N VAL A 442 -40.65 8.80 10.01
CA VAL A 442 -39.48 9.47 10.58
C VAL A 442 -39.88 10.16 11.87
N ALA A 443 -39.35 9.72 13.01
CA ALA A 443 -39.64 10.28 14.33
C ALA A 443 -38.45 11.08 14.86
N PHE A 444 -38.72 12.26 15.41
CA PHE A 444 -37.77 13.21 15.98
C PHE A 444 -38.18 13.51 17.42
N GLN A 445 -37.22 13.55 18.32
CA GLN A 445 -37.46 14.06 19.67
C GLN A 445 -37.28 15.57 19.65
N TYR A 446 -38.33 16.31 19.97
CA TYR A 446 -38.28 17.78 19.97
C TYR A 446 -37.69 18.33 21.28
N ASN A 447 -37.99 17.67 22.41
CA ASN A 447 -37.40 17.95 23.72
C ASN A 447 -37.60 16.73 24.65
N GLU A 448 -37.29 16.84 25.94
CA GLU A 448 -37.43 15.75 26.91
C GLU A 448 -38.87 15.23 27.08
N SER A 449 -39.88 16.03 26.71
CA SER A 449 -41.29 15.73 26.91
C SER A 449 -42.11 15.65 25.62
N ALA A 450 -41.50 15.76 24.43
CA ALA A 450 -42.21 15.82 23.17
C ALA A 450 -41.55 14.99 22.06
N LEU A 451 -42.38 14.22 21.36
CA LEU A 451 -42.00 13.41 20.21
C LEU A 451 -42.82 13.85 19.00
N ILE A 452 -42.15 14.15 17.89
CA ILE A 452 -42.74 14.50 16.60
C ILE A 452 -42.47 13.36 15.62
N TRP A 453 -43.39 13.02 14.73
CA TRP A 453 -43.11 12.11 13.62
C TRP A 453 -43.78 12.56 12.34
N SER A 454 -43.17 12.17 11.22
CA SER A 454 -43.65 12.46 9.87
C SER A 454 -44.13 11.18 9.19
N VAL A 455 -45.23 11.31 8.44
CA VAL A 455 -45.86 10.24 7.67
C VAL A 455 -45.92 10.65 6.20
N PRO A 456 -45.41 9.84 5.26
CA PRO A 456 -45.53 10.11 3.83
C PRO A 456 -46.97 10.39 3.42
N GLN A 457 -47.20 11.30 2.47
CA GLN A 457 -48.57 11.66 2.04
C GLN A 457 -49.34 10.47 1.44
N GLU A 458 -48.61 9.53 0.85
CA GLU A 458 -49.14 8.36 0.15
C GLU A 458 -49.59 7.24 1.10
N TYR A 459 -49.33 7.39 2.40
CA TYR A 459 -49.57 6.36 3.39
C TYR A 459 -51.07 6.23 3.76
N ASN A 460 -51.54 5.01 4.01
CA ASN A 460 -52.95 4.73 4.27
C ASN A 460 -53.44 5.38 5.59
N LEU A 461 -54.38 6.32 5.47
CA LEU A 461 -54.99 7.03 6.60
C LEU A 461 -55.63 6.09 7.65
N ASP A 462 -56.16 4.94 7.24
CA ASP A 462 -56.74 3.98 8.19
C ASP A 462 -55.66 3.31 9.05
N GLU A 463 -54.48 3.07 8.51
CA GLU A 463 -53.34 2.58 9.30
C GLU A 463 -52.83 3.63 10.28
N VAL A 464 -52.72 4.88 9.81
CA VAL A 464 -52.35 6.02 10.66
C VAL A 464 -53.32 6.14 11.84
N ASN A 465 -54.62 6.09 11.57
CA ASN A 465 -55.66 6.17 12.57
C ASN A 465 -55.65 4.98 13.55
N LYS A 466 -55.33 3.76 13.09
CA LYS A 466 -55.16 2.59 13.99
C LYS A 466 -54.02 2.80 14.98
N ILE A 467 -52.89 3.31 14.50
CA ILE A 467 -51.73 3.62 15.35
C ILE A 467 -52.09 4.73 16.34
N HIS A 468 -52.73 5.80 15.89
CA HIS A 468 -53.16 6.90 16.77
C HIS A 468 -54.17 6.44 17.83
N LYS A 469 -55.11 5.54 17.49
CA LYS A 469 -56.01 4.91 18.48
C LYS A 469 -55.25 4.08 19.51
N LYS A 470 -54.22 3.35 19.09
CA LYS A 470 -53.35 2.58 19.99
C LYS A 470 -52.59 3.50 20.95
N LEU A 471 -52.10 4.64 20.46
CA LEU A 471 -51.49 5.68 21.30
C LEU A 471 -52.50 6.30 22.27
N GLY A 472 -53.72 6.57 21.81
CA GLY A 472 -54.83 7.04 22.67
C GLY A 472 -55.19 6.08 23.80
N SER A 473 -55.08 4.76 23.57
CA SER A 473 -55.27 3.75 24.63
C SER A 473 -54.20 3.80 25.74
N LEU A 474 -53.08 4.47 25.49
CA LEU A 474 -52.03 4.76 26.48
C LEU A 474 -52.22 6.13 27.15
N ASN A 475 -53.41 6.75 27.01
CA ASN A 475 -53.70 8.12 27.44
C ASN A 475 -52.83 9.20 26.79
N LEU A 476 -52.25 8.92 25.62
CA LEU A 476 -51.45 9.90 24.87
C LEU A 476 -52.32 10.62 23.85
N LYS A 477 -52.28 11.96 23.88
CA LYS A 477 -52.99 12.79 22.91
C LYS A 477 -52.08 13.07 21.71
N VAL A 478 -52.46 12.52 20.56
CA VAL A 478 -51.80 12.83 19.28
C VAL A 478 -52.28 14.20 18.80
N LEU A 479 -51.33 15.07 18.48
CA LEU A 479 -51.51 16.40 17.90
C LEU A 479 -51.12 16.35 16.43
N GLN A 480 -51.84 17.07 15.58
CA GLN A 480 -51.40 17.32 14.21
C GLN A 480 -50.64 18.63 14.19
N VAL A 481 -49.48 18.64 13.55
CA VAL A 481 -48.63 19.84 13.41
C VAL A 481 -49.21 20.72 12.31
N ASP A 482 -49.31 22.02 12.55
CA ASP A 482 -49.77 22.98 11.53
C ASP A 482 -48.73 23.03 10.39
N PRO A 483 -49.15 23.00 9.11
CA PRO A 483 -48.23 23.16 7.98
C PRO A 483 -47.29 24.36 8.08
N LYS A 484 -47.70 25.45 8.74
CA LYS A 484 -46.86 26.64 8.93
C LYS A 484 -45.69 26.42 9.89
N ASP A 485 -45.82 25.46 10.80
CA ASP A 485 -44.81 25.15 11.81
C ASP A 485 -43.78 24.12 11.32
N ILE A 486 -44.09 23.37 10.25
CA ILE A 486 -43.20 22.35 9.67
C ILE A 486 -41.85 22.96 9.30
N ASP A 487 -41.85 24.10 8.61
CA ASP A 487 -40.62 24.80 8.20
C ASP A 487 -39.75 25.20 9.39
N PHE A 488 -40.39 25.62 10.50
CA PHE A 488 -39.70 25.98 11.72
C PHE A 488 -39.10 24.74 12.41
N ILE A 489 -39.86 23.65 12.49
CA ILE A 489 -39.42 22.37 13.08
C ILE A 489 -38.22 21.82 12.32
N LEU A 490 -38.32 21.70 10.99
CA LEU A 490 -37.25 21.16 10.15
C LEU A 490 -36.00 22.04 10.19
N LYS A 491 -36.15 23.37 10.22
CA LYS A 491 -35.02 24.29 10.35
C LYS A 491 -34.32 24.18 11.70
N ASN A 492 -35.04 23.89 12.78
CA ASN A 492 -34.42 23.66 14.09
C ASN A 492 -33.70 22.31 14.12
N ILE A 493 -34.31 21.25 13.59
CA ILE A 493 -33.64 19.95 13.42
C ILE A 493 -32.37 20.12 12.59
N GLN A 494 -32.42 20.86 11.49
CA GLN A 494 -31.26 21.13 10.64
C GLN A 494 -30.10 21.81 11.40
N LYS A 495 -30.39 22.71 12.35
CA LYS A 495 -29.36 23.35 13.19
C LYS A 495 -28.74 22.41 14.21
N GLU A 496 -29.50 21.40 14.63
CA GLU A 496 -29.07 20.39 15.61
C GLU A 496 -28.31 19.23 14.96
N ILE A 497 -28.45 19.05 13.64
CA ILE A 497 -27.62 18.12 12.86
C ILE A 497 -26.20 18.67 12.79
N THR A 498 -25.40 18.26 13.77
CA THR A 498 -23.95 18.40 13.71
C THR A 498 -23.40 17.33 12.78
N PRO A 499 -22.52 17.67 11.83
CA PRO A 499 -21.92 16.66 10.98
C PRO A 499 -21.06 15.74 11.85
N SER A 500 -21.27 14.42 11.75
CA SER A 500 -20.44 13.48 12.50
C SER A 500 -18.99 13.64 12.06
N ILE A 501 -18.08 13.67 13.01
CA ILE A 501 -16.63 13.75 12.73
C ILE A 501 -16.05 12.33 12.65
N TRP A 502 -16.79 11.35 13.17
CA TRP A 502 -16.38 9.96 13.27
C TRP A 502 -17.48 9.05 12.73
N MET A 503 -17.08 7.89 12.20
CA MET A 503 -17.97 6.84 11.78
C MET A 503 -17.34 5.48 12.05
N TYR A 504 -18.17 4.47 12.30
CA TYR A 504 -17.73 3.09 12.21
C TYR A 504 -17.78 2.68 10.74
N THR A 505 -16.64 2.30 10.16
CA THR A 505 -16.61 1.65 8.85
C THR A 505 -16.44 0.14 9.02
N SER A 506 -17.19 -0.63 8.24
CA SER A 506 -16.96 -2.07 8.08
C SER A 506 -16.32 -2.41 6.74
N ASP A 507 -16.15 -1.46 5.82
CA ASP A 507 -15.51 -1.71 4.52
C ASP A 507 -13.99 -1.67 4.64
N LEU A 508 -13.37 -2.85 4.53
CA LEU A 508 -11.92 -3.00 4.55
C LEU A 508 -11.20 -2.23 3.43
N LYS A 509 -11.88 -1.84 2.36
CA LYS A 509 -11.27 -1.08 1.24
C LYS A 509 -11.14 0.42 1.52
N THR A 510 -11.98 0.96 2.40
CA THR A 510 -12.03 2.40 2.70
C THR A 510 -11.39 2.75 4.03
N ILE A 511 -10.94 1.74 4.79
CA ILE A 511 -10.25 1.91 6.07
C ILE A 511 -9.11 2.93 5.94
N THR A 512 -9.18 3.96 6.78
CA THR A 512 -8.07 4.88 7.04
C THR A 512 -7.05 4.27 7.98
N TYR A 513 -5.79 4.64 7.84
CA TYR A 513 -4.69 4.25 8.72
C TYR A 513 -4.13 5.45 9.48
N PRO A 514 -3.61 5.29 10.70
CA PRO A 514 -3.63 4.06 11.51
C PRO A 514 -5.04 3.69 11.99
N THR A 515 -5.28 2.38 12.16
CA THR A 515 -6.50 1.86 12.79
C THR A 515 -6.36 1.93 14.32
N LEU A 516 -7.36 2.49 15.00
CA LEU A 516 -7.43 2.48 16.46
C LEU A 516 -7.86 1.10 16.95
N LEU A 517 -6.88 0.28 17.35
CA LEU A 517 -7.11 -1.12 17.71
C LEU A 517 -7.97 -1.30 18.97
N ASP A 518 -7.97 -0.31 19.86
CA ASP A 518 -8.79 -0.25 21.07
C ASP A 518 -10.23 0.25 20.82
N LYS A 519 -10.53 0.70 19.59
CA LYS A 519 -11.84 1.23 19.20
C LYS A 519 -12.55 0.39 18.14
N ARG A 520 -12.32 -0.92 18.18
CA ARG A 520 -12.97 -1.89 17.29
C ARG A 520 -14.24 -2.44 17.92
N VAL A 521 -15.23 -2.67 17.07
CA VAL A 521 -16.48 -3.33 17.44
C VAL A 521 -16.70 -4.54 16.55
N PHE A 522 -17.08 -5.66 17.15
CA PHE A 522 -17.44 -6.87 16.43
C PHE A 522 -18.93 -7.12 16.60
N CYS A 523 -19.67 -7.20 15.50
CA CYS A 523 -21.07 -7.62 15.50
C CYS A 523 -21.16 -9.03 14.93
N LEU A 524 -21.62 -9.97 15.74
CA LEU A 524 -21.85 -11.34 15.35
C LEU A 524 -23.35 -11.58 15.22
N SER A 525 -23.75 -12.30 14.17
CA SER A 525 -25.16 -12.63 13.97
C SER A 525 -25.37 -14.04 13.44
N LYS A 526 -26.53 -14.59 13.76
CA LYS A 526 -27.02 -15.86 13.23
C LYS A 526 -28.53 -15.95 13.38
N GLU A 527 -29.16 -16.52 12.38
CA GLU A 527 -30.60 -16.82 12.42
C GLU A 527 -30.87 -18.12 13.18
N LEU A 528 -31.93 -18.13 13.99
CA LEU A 528 -32.43 -19.28 14.70
C LEU A 528 -33.87 -19.57 14.24
N SER A 529 -34.09 -20.75 13.69
CA SER A 529 -35.44 -21.22 13.34
C SER A 529 -36.22 -21.56 14.60
N LEU A 530 -37.46 -21.07 14.70
CA LEU A 530 -38.34 -21.41 15.81
C LEU A 530 -38.95 -22.80 15.63
N LYS A 531 -39.03 -23.55 16.72
CA LYS A 531 -39.77 -24.84 16.77
C LYS A 531 -41.23 -24.65 17.18
N SER A 532 -41.53 -23.53 17.84
CA SER A 532 -42.86 -23.16 18.33
C SER A 532 -42.97 -21.63 18.44
N PRO A 533 -44.19 -21.06 18.35
CA PRO A 533 -44.40 -19.63 18.58
C PRO A 533 -43.89 -19.19 19.95
N ILE A 534 -43.37 -17.96 20.02
CA ILE A 534 -42.89 -17.37 21.28
C ILE A 534 -44.11 -16.86 22.06
N ASP A 535 -44.42 -17.51 23.18
CA ASP A 535 -45.43 -17.03 24.12
C ASP A 535 -44.86 -15.98 25.10
N ILE A 536 -45.72 -15.46 25.97
CA ILE A 536 -45.35 -14.42 26.94
C ILE A 536 -44.30 -14.94 27.94
N GLU A 537 -44.36 -16.22 28.33
CA GLU A 537 -43.43 -16.79 29.31
C GLU A 537 -42.01 -16.89 28.70
N LYS A 538 -41.90 -17.44 27.48
CA LYS A 538 -40.65 -17.48 26.71
C LYS A 538 -40.10 -16.08 26.45
N ALA A 539 -40.95 -15.13 26.07
CA ALA A 539 -40.55 -13.75 25.85
C ALA A 539 -39.98 -13.10 27.13
N LEU A 540 -40.60 -13.35 28.30
CA LEU A 540 -40.10 -12.87 29.59
C LEU A 540 -38.79 -13.52 29.99
N GLU A 541 -38.61 -14.82 29.72
CA GLU A 541 -37.37 -15.53 29.99
C GLU A 541 -36.21 -15.03 29.11
N LEU A 542 -36.46 -14.82 27.81
CA LEU A 542 -35.49 -14.20 26.90
C LEU A 542 -35.11 -12.80 27.35
N LEU A 543 -36.09 -12.00 27.79
CA LEU A 543 -35.83 -10.65 28.28
C LEU A 543 -34.97 -10.66 29.55
N LYS A 544 -35.26 -11.56 30.50
CA LYS A 544 -34.44 -11.76 31.70
C LYS A 544 -33.02 -12.20 31.34
N TYR A 545 -32.88 -13.13 30.40
CA TYR A 545 -31.59 -13.62 29.93
C TYR A 545 -30.75 -12.49 29.31
N LYS A 546 -31.35 -11.69 28.41
CA LYS A 546 -30.72 -10.51 27.82
C LYS A 546 -30.21 -9.55 28.89
N TYR A 547 -31.07 -9.12 29.81
CA TYR A 547 -30.66 -8.17 30.85
C TYR A 547 -29.56 -8.75 31.76
N THR A 548 -29.61 -10.04 32.06
CA THR A 548 -28.60 -10.69 32.90
C THR A 548 -27.22 -10.66 32.24
N ILE A 549 -27.13 -10.99 30.94
CA ILE A 549 -25.89 -10.89 30.18
C ILE A 549 -25.39 -9.46 30.17
N GLU A 550 -26.24 -8.52 29.76
CA GLU A 550 -25.82 -7.13 29.57
C GLU A 550 -25.33 -6.51 30.89
N GLN A 551 -26.01 -6.78 32.01
CA GLN A 551 -25.59 -6.33 33.34
C GLN A 551 -24.22 -6.88 33.76
N GLN A 552 -23.92 -8.14 33.46
CA GLN A 552 -22.60 -8.73 33.74
C GLN A 552 -21.46 -7.99 33.03
N PHE A 553 -21.77 -7.34 31.91
CA PHE A 553 -20.81 -6.66 31.04
C PHE A 553 -20.90 -5.13 31.09
N GLY A 554 -21.43 -4.61 32.19
CA GLY A 554 -21.40 -3.19 32.54
C GLY A 554 -22.56 -2.37 32.00
N TYR A 555 -23.61 -3.02 31.45
CA TYR A 555 -24.85 -2.35 31.10
C TYR A 555 -25.62 -1.99 32.38
N ASP A 556 -25.74 -0.69 32.64
CA ASP A 556 -26.28 -0.17 33.90
C ASP A 556 -27.77 0.20 33.82
N ASN A 557 -28.49 -0.19 32.76
CA ASN A 557 -29.90 0.14 32.55
C ASN A 557 -30.24 1.65 32.73
N MET A 558 -29.27 2.57 32.52
CA MET A 558 -29.42 4.01 32.79
C MET A 558 -29.41 4.42 34.28
N GLU A 559 -29.04 3.53 35.19
CA GLU A 559 -29.06 3.78 36.64
C GLU A 559 -27.71 4.22 37.23
N GLY A 560 -26.58 4.17 36.48
CA GLY A 560 -25.31 4.71 36.99
C GLY A 560 -24.05 4.41 36.19
N LYS A 561 -23.76 5.22 35.16
CA LYS A 561 -22.44 5.73 34.72
C LYS A 561 -22.57 6.55 33.44
N THR A 562 -21.74 7.58 33.32
CA THR A 562 -21.75 8.65 32.31
C THR A 562 -21.19 8.25 30.93
N SER A 563 -20.89 6.97 30.64
CA SER A 563 -20.28 6.57 29.37
C SER A 563 -21.32 6.28 28.28
N ARG A 564 -22.03 7.31 27.85
CA ARG A 564 -22.69 7.30 26.53
C ARG A 564 -21.72 7.91 25.52
N GLU A 565 -21.00 7.08 24.78
CA GLU A 565 -20.28 7.53 23.58
C GLU A 565 -21.29 7.46 22.40
N PHE A 566 -21.83 8.61 22.00
CA PHE A 566 -22.60 8.75 20.77
C PHE A 566 -21.62 9.16 19.67
N ASN A 567 -21.27 8.23 18.79
CA ASN A 567 -20.25 8.48 17.75
C ASN A 567 -20.86 8.74 16.37
N SER A 568 -22.19 8.89 16.30
CA SER A 568 -22.88 9.21 15.06
C SER A 568 -24.15 10.03 15.35
N SER A 569 -24.27 11.13 14.63
CA SER A 569 -25.38 12.10 14.70
C SER A 569 -26.46 11.84 13.66
N GLU A 570 -26.50 10.63 13.09
CA GLU A 570 -27.49 10.28 12.07
C GLU A 570 -28.92 10.30 12.60
N LEU A 571 -29.82 10.89 11.83
CA LEU A 571 -31.25 10.84 12.05
C LEU A 571 -31.80 9.40 11.97
N ARG A 572 -31.08 8.52 11.26
CA ARG A 572 -31.31 7.08 11.18
C ARG A 572 -30.80 6.33 12.41
N GLU A 573 -29.78 6.80 13.12
CA GLU A 573 -29.32 6.20 14.39
C GLU A 573 -30.18 6.57 15.58
N LEU A 574 -30.86 7.73 15.54
CA LEU A 574 -32.00 7.99 16.45
C LEU A 574 -33.14 6.96 16.28
N LEU A 575 -33.17 6.27 15.13
CA LEU A 575 -34.13 5.21 14.76
C LEU A 575 -33.56 3.78 14.90
N PHE A 576 -32.24 3.60 14.91
CA PHE A 576 -31.55 2.29 15.05
C PHE A 576 -30.53 2.30 16.21
N ASP A 577 -30.88 1.64 17.33
CA ASP A 577 -30.09 1.44 18.57
C ASP A 577 -28.85 0.53 18.38
N PHE A 578 -28.35 0.37 17.14
CA PHE A 578 -27.32 -0.61 16.74
C PHE A 578 -25.88 -0.13 16.99
N PHE A 579 -25.65 1.18 17.07
CA PHE A 579 -24.32 1.77 17.31
C PHE A 579 -24.15 2.34 18.73
N THR A 580 -25.25 2.47 19.48
CA THR A 580 -25.25 2.91 20.88
C THR A 580 -24.80 1.77 21.81
N PHE A 581 -23.52 1.73 22.16
CA PHE A 581 -23.02 0.83 23.19
C PHE A 581 -23.23 1.43 24.59
N ARG A 582 -23.78 0.63 25.50
CA ARG A 582 -23.98 1.02 26.92
C ARG A 582 -23.22 0.11 27.88
N GLY A 583 -22.26 -0.63 27.35
CA GLY A 583 -21.44 -1.62 28.06
C GLY A 583 -20.35 -2.14 27.13
N SER A 584 -19.78 -3.30 27.45
CA SER A 584 -18.79 -3.96 26.59
C SER A 584 -19.41 -5.04 25.70
N ARG A 585 -20.52 -5.66 26.13
CA ARG A 585 -21.28 -6.66 25.38
C ARG A 585 -22.74 -6.24 25.31
N MET A 586 -23.39 -6.46 24.16
CA MET A 586 -24.81 -6.14 23.96
C MET A 586 -25.48 -7.22 23.11
N LEU A 587 -26.71 -7.60 23.46
CA LEU A 587 -27.44 -8.71 22.82
C LEU A 587 -28.77 -8.22 22.26
N ASP A 588 -28.96 -8.28 20.95
CA ASP A 588 -30.23 -7.96 20.32
C ASP A 588 -30.90 -9.22 19.76
N ILE A 589 -32.19 -9.37 20.04
CA ILE A 589 -33.01 -10.48 19.57
C ILE A 589 -34.11 -9.88 18.69
N GLY A 590 -33.92 -9.97 17.37
CA GLY A 590 -34.86 -9.52 16.37
C GLY A 590 -35.99 -10.53 16.18
N ILE A 591 -37.18 -10.18 16.67
CA ILE A 591 -38.40 -11.00 16.51
C ILE A 591 -39.33 -10.27 15.54
N TYR A 592 -38.97 -10.28 14.26
CA TYR A 592 -39.76 -9.63 13.22
C TYR A 592 -40.59 -10.64 12.40
N ASN A 593 -40.04 -11.85 12.15
CA ASN A 593 -40.66 -13.01 11.50
C ASN A 593 -39.87 -14.29 11.87
N GLU A 594 -40.31 -15.48 11.46
CA GLU A 594 -39.47 -16.69 11.46
C GLU A 594 -38.57 -16.72 10.22
N PRO A 595 -37.25 -16.94 10.34
CA PRO A 595 -36.48 -17.21 11.57
C PRO A 595 -36.19 -15.96 12.41
N ILE A 596 -35.94 -16.14 13.71
CA ILE A 596 -35.50 -15.03 14.56
C ILE A 596 -34.02 -14.72 14.31
N SER A 597 -33.65 -13.44 14.42
CA SER A 597 -32.26 -13.01 14.22
C SER A 597 -31.63 -12.70 15.58
N ILE A 598 -30.51 -13.36 15.90
CA ILE A 598 -29.75 -13.11 17.12
C ILE A 598 -28.51 -12.32 16.73
N PHE A 599 -28.28 -11.19 17.40
CA PHE A 599 -27.11 -10.35 17.22
C PHE A 599 -26.41 -10.17 18.57
N ALA A 600 -25.11 -10.38 18.63
CA ALA A 600 -24.30 -9.96 19.77
C ALA A 600 -23.22 -9.00 19.30
N ARG A 601 -23.01 -7.94 20.07
CA ARG A 601 -22.04 -6.90 19.80
C ARG A 601 -20.98 -6.92 20.90
N PHE A 602 -19.72 -6.84 20.51
CA PHE A 602 -18.56 -6.86 21.40
C PHE A 602 -17.73 -5.61 21.17
N LYS A 603 -17.50 -4.84 22.25
CA LYS A 603 -16.60 -3.70 22.34
C LYS A 603 -15.58 -4.01 23.44
N GLU A 604 -14.32 -4.18 23.05
CA GLU A 604 -13.22 -4.41 23.97
C GLU A 604 -11.99 -3.61 23.56
N ASP A 605 -11.28 -3.07 24.55
CA ASP A 605 -10.04 -2.30 24.37
C ASP A 605 -8.81 -3.21 24.12
N ASN A 606 -9.02 -4.43 23.64
CA ASN A 606 -7.98 -5.44 23.45
C ASN A 606 -7.24 -5.23 22.13
N LEU A 607 -5.91 -5.20 22.17
CA LEU A 607 -5.06 -4.96 21.00
C LEU A 607 -4.78 -6.20 20.14
N GLN A 608 -5.32 -7.38 20.48
CA GLN A 608 -5.13 -8.61 19.70
C GLN A 608 -5.62 -8.50 18.26
N SER A 609 -5.10 -9.35 17.37
CA SER A 609 -5.51 -9.35 15.97
C SER A 609 -6.99 -9.72 15.81
N SER A 610 -7.60 -9.23 14.74
CA SER A 610 -9.00 -9.50 14.42
C SER A 610 -9.31 -10.99 14.36
N LYS A 611 -8.37 -11.82 13.89
CA LYS A 611 -8.46 -13.28 13.89
C LYS A 611 -8.65 -13.84 15.30
N ILE A 612 -7.82 -13.43 16.26
CA ILE A 612 -7.84 -13.96 17.62
C ILE A 612 -9.15 -13.55 18.32
N LEU A 613 -9.50 -12.27 18.26
CA LEU A 613 -10.71 -11.73 18.89
C LEU A 613 -11.97 -12.38 18.31
N THR A 614 -12.06 -12.50 16.99
CA THR A 614 -13.23 -13.12 16.34
C THR A 614 -13.42 -14.57 16.78
N ASN A 615 -12.35 -15.34 16.93
CA ASN A 615 -12.45 -16.73 17.40
C ASN A 615 -12.94 -16.82 18.86
N ILE A 616 -12.54 -15.89 19.72
CA ILE A 616 -13.05 -15.79 21.09
C ILE A 616 -14.55 -15.48 21.05
N TYR A 617 -14.95 -14.44 20.31
CA TYR A 617 -16.34 -13.99 20.25
C TYR A 617 -17.27 -14.98 19.55
N ILE A 618 -16.79 -15.78 18.59
CA ILE A 618 -17.60 -16.85 18.00
C ILE A 618 -17.97 -17.89 19.06
N ASN A 619 -17.04 -18.28 19.93
CA ASN A 619 -17.33 -19.25 20.99
C ASN A 619 -18.34 -18.67 21.99
N GLU A 620 -18.13 -17.44 22.44
CA GLU A 620 -19.06 -16.75 23.35
C GLU A 620 -20.44 -16.56 22.71
N PHE A 621 -20.51 -16.15 21.45
CA PHE A 621 -21.76 -16.01 20.69
C PHE A 621 -22.50 -17.34 20.56
N LEU A 622 -21.80 -18.45 20.32
CA LEU A 622 -22.43 -19.76 20.24
C LEU A 622 -23.00 -20.22 21.58
N GLU A 623 -22.38 -19.86 22.70
CA GLU A 623 -22.94 -20.10 24.04
C GLU A 623 -24.25 -19.31 24.23
N ILE A 624 -24.26 -18.02 23.87
CA ILE A 624 -25.46 -17.18 23.89
C ILE A 624 -26.56 -17.77 23.00
N TYR A 625 -26.22 -18.11 21.75
CA TYR A 625 -27.12 -18.69 20.76
C TYR A 625 -27.75 -20.01 21.28
N ASN A 626 -26.93 -20.91 21.82
CA ASN A 626 -27.40 -22.20 22.33
C ASN A 626 -28.31 -22.04 23.57
N ASN A 627 -28.06 -21.05 24.42
CA ASN A 627 -28.93 -20.77 25.56
C ASN A 627 -30.27 -20.18 25.12
N ILE A 628 -30.29 -19.31 24.11
CA ILE A 628 -31.52 -18.80 23.50
C ILE A 628 -32.32 -19.95 22.86
N ASP A 629 -31.67 -20.86 22.11
CA ASP A 629 -32.35 -22.03 21.53
C ASP A 629 -32.94 -22.94 22.62
N LYS A 630 -32.26 -23.11 23.76
CA LYS A 630 -32.81 -23.86 24.91
C LYS A 630 -34.07 -23.22 25.47
N ILE A 631 -34.05 -21.90 25.74
CA ILE A 631 -35.21 -21.15 26.26
C ILE A 631 -36.41 -21.26 25.30
N LEU A 632 -36.14 -21.22 24.00
CA LEU A 632 -37.19 -21.32 22.98
C LEU A 632 -37.69 -22.75 22.75
N SER A 633 -36.87 -23.75 23.08
CA SER A 633 -37.17 -25.17 22.93
C SER A 633 -37.79 -25.83 24.16
N SER A 634 -37.64 -25.23 25.35
CA SER A 634 -38.46 -25.55 26.53
C SER A 634 -39.91 -25.16 26.32
#